data_AF-A0A7X6Z525-F1
#
_entry.id   AF-A0A7X6Z525-F1
#
_cell.length_a   1.000
_cell.length_b   1.000
_cell.length_c   1.000
_cell.angle_alpha   90.00
_cell.angle_beta   90.00
_cell.angle_gamma   90.00
#
_symmetry.space_group_name_H-M   'P 1'
#
loop_
_entity.id
_entity.type
_entity.pdbx_description
1 polymer ?
#
loop_
_entity_poly.entity_id
_entity_poly.type
_entity_poly.pdbx_seq_one_letter_code
_entity_poly.pdbx_strand_id
1 'polypeptide(L)'
;MAAQQNKLSKDPKALIQQAANWSQYLNNRLSAEAGFEDRLAFDIQSALSPGRIESFFDEEVLKLLPSSIDDIQSSLHLFKQGDLRELSEHQELEQLFSIDNCKTILRKLRKRVFCCIAVRDICQIAELEEVLSAMSYFADLTVRHAYRAAMSQLIKRHGLPIDPETNLPLEMLILGMGKLGGQELNVSSDIDLIMLYPCEGQTDGEVYGKRSISHVEFFTKLTQRTANILSDQTADGYVFRTDLRLRPDGGGSALAWSLEGLNEYLLKQGREWERYAWLKARAIDVKAFKNSQDQYYIHQFLSIQSPFVYRKYIDFDSLAALRTLREQIREDWNQRAQSRSLLDSQR
;
A
#
# COMPACT_ATOMS: atom_id res chain seq x y z
N MET A 1 -15.83 34.49 -17.23
CA MET A 1 -15.88 34.75 -15.77
C MET A 1 -17.18 34.27 -15.09
N ALA A 2 -18.00 33.43 -15.73
CA ALA A 2 -19.29 32.97 -15.18
C ALA A 2 -19.26 31.52 -14.64
N ALA A 3 -18.07 30.95 -14.38
CA ALA A 3 -17.91 29.58 -13.89
C ALA A 3 -17.62 29.48 -12.38
N GLN A 4 -17.63 30.60 -11.64
CA GLN A 4 -17.26 30.65 -10.22
C GLN A 4 -18.41 30.95 -9.25
N GLN A 5 -19.65 31.06 -9.73
CA GLN A 5 -20.81 31.46 -8.91
C GLN A 5 -21.87 30.37 -8.66
N ASN A 6 -21.53 29.08 -8.77
CA ASN A 6 -22.44 27.99 -8.42
C ASN A 6 -21.90 27.00 -7.36
N LYS A 7 -21.00 27.46 -6.48
CA LYS A 7 -20.75 26.78 -5.19
C LYS A 7 -21.84 27.19 -4.19
N LEU A 8 -23.10 26.87 -4.50
CA LEU A 8 -24.09 26.67 -3.46
C LEU A 8 -23.54 25.55 -2.58
N SER A 9 -23.33 25.84 -1.30
CA SER A 9 -23.10 24.88 -0.23
C SER A 9 -24.21 23.82 -0.30
N LYS A 10 -24.02 22.79 -1.12
CA LYS A 10 -24.97 21.69 -1.25
C LYS A 10 -25.04 21.02 0.11
N ASP A 11 -26.26 20.87 0.61
CA ASP A 11 -26.53 20.18 1.87
C ASP A 11 -25.80 18.81 1.87
N PRO A 12 -24.88 18.56 2.83
CA PRO A 12 -24.15 17.30 2.91
C PRO A 12 -25.05 16.06 2.90
N LYS A 13 -26.23 16.11 3.51
CA LYS A 13 -27.16 14.98 3.51
C LYS A 13 -27.75 14.72 2.13
N ALA A 14 -28.09 15.78 1.39
CA ALA A 14 -28.55 15.66 0.01
C ALA A 14 -27.47 15.06 -0.91
N LEU A 15 -26.19 15.43 -0.71
CA LEU A 15 -25.06 14.85 -1.44
C LEU A 15 -24.91 13.35 -1.17
N ILE A 16 -24.99 12.96 0.10
CA ILE A 16 -24.91 11.55 0.52
C ILE A 16 -26.05 10.75 -0.11
N GLN A 17 -27.28 11.25 -0.05
CA GLN A 17 -28.43 10.57 -0.64
C GLN A 17 -28.32 10.43 -2.16
N GLN A 18 -27.84 11.47 -2.86
CA GLN A 18 -27.57 11.41 -4.29
C GLN A 18 -26.55 10.31 -4.60
N ALA A 19 -25.43 10.26 -3.87
CA ALA A 19 -24.40 9.25 -4.07
C ALA A 19 -24.88 7.83 -3.71
N ALA A 20 -25.72 7.69 -2.67
CA ALA A 20 -26.30 6.41 -2.25
C ALA A 20 -27.16 5.77 -3.35
N ASN A 21 -27.88 6.59 -4.13
CA ASN A 21 -28.70 6.11 -5.23
C ASN A 21 -27.87 5.48 -6.37
N TRP A 22 -26.61 5.89 -6.53
CA TRP A 22 -25.69 5.35 -7.53
C TRP A 22 -24.79 4.23 -6.99
N SER A 23 -24.51 4.23 -5.69
CA SER A 23 -23.57 3.31 -5.05
C SER A 23 -24.27 2.40 -4.05
N GLN A 24 -24.53 1.16 -4.45
CA GLN A 24 -25.05 0.12 -3.55
C GLN A 24 -24.13 -0.09 -2.35
N TYR A 25 -22.81 0.06 -2.53
CA TYR A 25 -21.85 0.02 -1.44
C TYR A 25 -22.14 1.11 -0.39
N LEU A 26 -22.32 2.36 -0.82
CA LEU A 26 -22.62 3.48 0.09
C LEU A 26 -23.97 3.27 0.79
N ASN A 27 -25.00 2.85 0.04
CA ASN A 27 -26.34 2.61 0.58
C ASN A 27 -26.36 1.52 1.67
N ASN A 28 -25.67 0.40 1.41
CA ASN A 28 -25.54 -0.68 2.39
C ASN A 28 -24.85 -0.20 3.68
N ARG A 29 -23.85 0.69 3.55
CA ARG A 29 -23.12 1.22 4.71
C ARG A 29 -23.91 2.25 5.51
N LEU A 30 -24.70 3.09 4.87
CA LEU A 30 -25.62 4.02 5.54
C LEU A 30 -26.67 3.26 6.35
N SER A 31 -27.17 2.15 5.81
CA SER A 31 -28.18 1.32 6.48
C SER A 31 -27.62 0.49 7.65
N ALA A 32 -26.32 0.15 7.61
CA ALA A 32 -25.71 -0.78 8.56
C ALA A 32 -25.18 -0.12 9.85
N GLU A 33 -24.89 1.19 9.85
CA GLU A 33 -24.23 1.86 10.97
C GLU A 33 -24.93 3.15 11.38
N ALA A 34 -25.48 3.18 12.61
CA ALA A 34 -26.07 4.38 13.19
C ALA A 34 -25.03 5.50 13.33
N GLY A 35 -25.42 6.74 13.03
CA GLY A 35 -24.54 7.93 13.08
C GLY A 35 -23.45 7.97 11.99
N PHE A 36 -23.42 6.99 11.06
CA PHE A 36 -22.48 7.02 9.95
C PHE A 36 -22.76 8.18 8.98
N GLU A 37 -24.03 8.49 8.73
CA GLU A 37 -24.43 9.61 7.86
C GLU A 37 -23.91 10.95 8.38
N ASP A 38 -24.09 11.27 9.66
CA ASP A 38 -23.65 12.55 10.22
C ASP A 38 -22.12 12.71 10.20
N ARG A 39 -21.39 11.62 10.47
CA ARG A 39 -19.92 11.60 10.33
C ARG A 39 -19.49 11.78 8.88
N LEU A 40 -20.13 11.07 7.94
CA LEU A 40 -19.82 11.22 6.52
C LEU A 40 -20.14 12.63 6.03
N ALA A 41 -21.23 13.23 6.51
CA ALA A 41 -21.63 14.60 6.21
C ALA A 41 -20.59 15.63 6.69
N PHE A 42 -19.87 15.35 7.78
CA PHE A 42 -18.71 16.13 8.19
C PHE A 42 -17.50 15.88 7.30
N ASP A 43 -17.19 14.61 7.02
CA ASP A 43 -15.99 14.23 6.28
C ASP A 43 -15.94 14.76 4.84
N ILE A 44 -17.09 14.75 4.14
CA ILE A 44 -17.17 15.17 2.73
C ILE A 44 -17.01 16.67 2.50
N GLN A 45 -17.04 17.49 3.57
CA GLN A 45 -16.93 18.95 3.46
C GLN A 45 -15.53 19.41 3.08
N SER A 46 -14.51 18.56 3.25
CA SER A 46 -13.11 18.85 2.95
C SER A 46 -12.55 17.86 1.93
N ALA A 47 -11.56 18.32 1.14
CA ALA A 47 -10.82 17.45 0.24
C ALA A 47 -9.99 16.42 1.01
N LEU A 48 -9.86 15.22 0.45
CA LEU A 48 -9.08 14.15 1.05
C LEU A 48 -7.58 14.30 0.77
N SER A 49 -6.98 15.30 1.42
CA SER A 49 -5.53 15.45 1.45
C SER A 49 -4.86 14.33 2.26
N PRO A 50 -3.56 14.07 2.06
CA PRO A 50 -2.77 13.18 2.90
C PRO A 50 -2.99 13.40 4.40
N GLY A 51 -2.94 14.65 4.85
CA GLY A 51 -3.15 15.01 6.26
C GLY A 51 -4.55 14.67 6.78
N ARG A 52 -5.58 14.73 5.93
CA ARG A 52 -6.96 14.35 6.31
C ARG A 52 -7.10 12.83 6.46
N ILE A 53 -6.43 12.07 5.60
CA ILE A 53 -6.41 10.59 5.70
C ILE A 53 -5.64 10.17 6.95
N GLU A 54 -4.53 10.84 7.27
CA GLU A 54 -3.77 10.63 8.51
C GLU A 54 -4.60 10.94 9.76
N SER A 55 -5.41 12.00 9.74
CA SER A 55 -6.29 12.30 10.89
C SER A 55 -7.39 11.26 11.05
N PHE A 56 -7.91 10.71 9.95
CA PHE A 56 -8.85 9.58 10.02
C PHE A 56 -8.22 8.34 10.62
N PHE A 57 -6.96 8.04 10.29
CA PHE A 57 -6.22 6.95 10.91
C PHE A 57 -6.04 7.20 12.41
N ASP A 58 -5.63 8.40 12.82
CA ASP A 58 -5.48 8.78 14.22
C ASP A 58 -6.78 8.57 15.00
N GLU A 59 -7.91 9.06 14.47
CA GLU A 59 -9.21 8.89 15.12
C GLU A 59 -9.61 7.42 15.30
N GLU A 60 -9.23 6.51 14.39
CA GLU A 60 -9.49 5.08 14.54
C GLU A 60 -8.54 4.42 15.55
N VAL A 61 -7.28 4.88 15.65
CA VAL A 61 -6.34 4.43 16.69
C VAL A 61 -6.80 4.92 18.08
N LEU A 62 -7.19 6.19 18.21
CA LEU A 62 -7.65 6.79 19.45
C LEU A 62 -8.82 6.04 20.08
N LYS A 63 -9.73 5.50 19.27
CA LYS A 63 -10.87 4.70 19.74
C LYS A 63 -10.46 3.37 20.39
N LEU A 64 -9.25 2.89 20.12
CA LEU A 64 -8.71 1.67 20.72
C LEU A 64 -7.82 1.94 21.92
N LEU A 65 -7.32 3.17 22.08
CA LEU A 65 -6.49 3.53 23.22
C LEU A 65 -7.30 3.43 24.53
N PRO A 66 -6.79 2.73 25.56
CA PRO A 66 -7.35 2.79 26.90
C PRO A 66 -7.40 4.21 27.44
N SER A 67 -8.44 4.51 28.22
CA SER A 67 -8.59 5.81 28.90
C SER A 67 -7.52 6.09 29.96
N SER A 68 -6.67 5.11 30.29
CA SER A 68 -5.54 5.22 31.21
C SER A 68 -4.25 5.77 30.57
N ILE A 69 -4.23 6.01 29.26
CA ILE A 69 -3.04 6.56 28.59
C ILE A 69 -2.98 8.08 28.81
N ASP A 70 -2.03 8.51 29.64
CA ASP A 70 -1.84 9.91 30.01
C ASP A 70 -1.28 10.77 28.85
N ASP A 71 -0.41 10.21 28.01
CA ASP A 71 0.19 10.91 26.85
C ASP A 71 -0.25 10.31 25.51
N ILE A 72 -1.42 10.78 25.06
CA ILE A 72 -2.02 10.40 23.78
C ILE A 72 -1.12 10.79 22.60
N GLN A 73 -0.45 11.94 22.66
CA GLN A 73 0.35 12.44 21.54
C GLN A 73 1.61 11.61 21.33
N SER A 74 2.35 11.33 22.40
CA SER A 74 3.50 10.41 22.32
C SER A 74 3.08 9.02 21.86
N SER A 75 1.92 8.53 22.32
CA SER A 75 1.38 7.25 21.89
C SER A 75 1.09 7.24 20.39
N LEU A 76 0.35 8.22 19.86
CA LEU A 76 0.09 8.34 18.42
C LEU A 76 1.38 8.45 17.60
N HIS A 77 2.37 9.21 18.08
CA HIS A 77 3.67 9.31 17.44
C HIS A 77 4.36 7.95 17.35
N LEU A 78 4.39 7.17 18.45
CA LEU A 78 4.95 5.83 18.46
C LEU A 78 4.26 4.90 17.45
N PHE A 79 2.94 4.99 17.32
CA PHE A 79 2.18 4.20 16.35
C PHE A 79 2.57 4.53 14.91
N LYS A 80 2.69 5.82 14.60
CA LYS A 80 2.92 6.32 13.25
C LYS A 80 4.36 6.16 12.78
N GLN A 81 5.30 6.58 13.63
CA GLN A 81 6.69 6.82 13.25
C GLN A 81 7.70 6.33 14.29
N GLY A 82 7.23 5.77 15.42
CA GLY A 82 8.10 5.26 16.47
C GLY A 82 8.98 4.10 16.03
N ASP A 83 10.09 3.92 16.74
CA ASP A 83 10.94 2.73 16.60
C ASP A 83 10.18 1.53 17.17
N LEU A 84 10.12 0.42 16.42
CA LEU A 84 9.41 -0.77 16.90
C LEU A 84 10.05 -1.41 18.13
N ARG A 85 11.35 -1.15 18.41
CA ARG A 85 12.00 -1.59 19.65
C ARG A 85 11.47 -0.83 20.86
N GLU A 86 11.36 0.50 20.76
CA GLU A 86 10.74 1.34 21.79
C GLU A 86 9.29 0.90 22.03
N LEU A 87 8.53 0.65 20.96
CA LEU A 87 7.15 0.16 21.08
C LEU A 87 7.07 -1.19 21.82
N SER A 88 8.05 -2.08 21.61
CA SER A 88 8.06 -3.40 22.26
C SER A 88 8.30 -3.35 23.77
N GLU A 89 8.83 -2.23 24.28
CA GLU A 89 9.00 -1.99 25.72
C GLU A 89 7.66 -1.59 26.39
N HIS A 90 6.66 -1.17 25.59
CA HIS A 90 5.34 -0.75 26.06
C HIS A 90 4.27 -1.80 25.72
N GLN A 91 4.08 -2.78 26.62
CA GLN A 91 3.17 -3.91 26.39
C GLN A 91 1.74 -3.51 25.96
N GLU A 92 1.18 -2.46 26.54
CA GLU A 92 -0.17 -1.97 26.18
C GLU A 92 -0.23 -1.43 24.75
N LEU A 93 0.70 -0.53 24.38
CA LEU A 93 0.80 0.03 23.02
C LEU A 93 1.13 -1.05 22.00
N GLU A 94 1.93 -2.03 22.39
CA GLU A 94 2.31 -3.16 21.56
C GLU A 94 1.12 -4.10 21.25
N GLN A 95 0.25 -4.36 22.24
CA GLN A 95 -0.99 -5.11 22.02
C GLN A 95 -1.94 -4.40 21.07
N LEU A 96 -2.01 -3.07 21.16
CA LEU A 96 -2.76 -2.25 20.22
C LEU A 96 -2.20 -2.33 18.79
N PHE A 97 -0.91 -2.57 18.63
CA PHE A 97 -0.23 -2.83 17.35
C PHE A 97 -0.34 -4.28 16.86
N SER A 98 -1.20 -5.10 17.48
CA SER A 98 -1.44 -6.47 17.02
C SER A 98 -1.96 -6.51 15.58
N ILE A 99 -1.73 -7.64 14.91
CA ILE A 99 -2.20 -7.87 13.55
C ILE A 99 -3.72 -7.69 13.44
N ASP A 100 -4.49 -8.16 14.44
CA ASP A 100 -5.95 -8.09 14.41
C ASP A 100 -6.47 -6.67 14.60
N ASN A 101 -5.86 -5.89 15.49
CA ASN A 101 -6.16 -4.47 15.64
C ASN A 101 -5.79 -3.69 14.39
N CYS A 102 -4.59 -3.92 13.83
CA CYS A 102 -4.16 -3.34 12.56
C CYS A 102 -5.16 -3.66 11.44
N LYS A 103 -5.57 -4.92 11.30
CA LYS A 103 -6.59 -5.34 10.33
C LYS A 103 -7.90 -4.57 10.49
N THR A 104 -8.36 -4.42 11.73
CA THR A 104 -9.61 -3.72 12.06
C THR A 104 -9.52 -2.23 11.72
N ILE A 105 -8.46 -1.55 12.17
CA ILE A 105 -8.22 -0.12 11.94
C ILE A 105 -8.17 0.18 10.44
N LEU A 106 -7.38 -0.57 9.67
CA LEU A 106 -7.20 -0.32 8.25
C LEU A 106 -8.49 -0.54 7.43
N ARG A 107 -9.37 -1.46 7.86
CA ARG A 107 -10.66 -1.70 7.21
C ARG A 107 -11.68 -0.61 7.54
N LYS A 108 -11.71 -0.13 8.78
CA LYS A 108 -12.51 1.05 9.16
C LYS A 108 -12.04 2.29 8.41
N LEU A 109 -10.72 2.48 8.30
CA LEU A 109 -10.14 3.57 7.53
C LEU A 109 -10.50 3.45 6.04
N ARG A 110 -10.34 2.27 5.42
CA ARG A 110 -10.78 2.02 4.03
C ARG A 110 -12.22 2.44 3.85
N LYS A 111 -13.12 1.98 4.73
CA LYS A 111 -14.54 2.30 4.64
C LYS A 111 -14.75 3.82 4.61
N ARG A 112 -14.12 4.54 5.54
CA ARG A 112 -14.25 6.00 5.68
C ARG A 112 -13.73 6.74 4.45
N VAL A 113 -12.50 6.43 4.02
CA VAL A 113 -11.88 7.03 2.82
C VAL A 113 -12.71 6.75 1.57
N PHE A 114 -13.13 5.49 1.36
CA PHE A 114 -13.92 5.10 0.18
C PHE A 114 -15.27 5.79 0.12
N CYS A 115 -16.00 5.86 1.24
CA CYS A 115 -17.30 6.51 1.25
C CYS A 115 -17.16 8.02 0.99
N CYS A 116 -16.15 8.65 1.58
CA CYS A 116 -15.90 10.07 1.36
C CYS A 116 -15.50 10.36 -0.11
N ILE A 117 -14.57 9.58 -0.70
CA ILE A 117 -14.23 9.68 -2.13
C ILE A 117 -15.47 9.43 -3.00
N ALA A 118 -16.25 8.39 -2.72
CA ALA A 118 -17.41 8.04 -3.54
C ALA A 118 -18.45 9.17 -3.58
N VAL A 119 -18.77 9.78 -2.43
CA VAL A 119 -19.70 10.93 -2.42
C VAL A 119 -19.10 12.10 -3.18
N ARG A 120 -17.83 12.44 -2.92
CA ARG A 120 -17.19 13.61 -3.54
C ARG A 120 -17.02 13.43 -5.05
N ASP A 121 -16.71 12.24 -5.54
CA ASP A 121 -16.57 11.92 -6.97
C ASP A 121 -17.93 11.88 -7.69
N ILE A 122 -18.90 11.10 -7.18
CA ILE A 122 -20.25 10.97 -7.79
C ILE A 122 -20.96 12.32 -7.87
N CYS A 123 -20.79 13.16 -6.85
CA CYS A 123 -21.40 14.49 -6.81
C CYS A 123 -20.56 15.57 -7.51
N GLN A 124 -19.45 15.21 -8.17
CA GLN A 124 -18.55 16.12 -8.91
C GLN A 124 -17.99 17.26 -8.05
N ILE A 125 -17.63 16.93 -6.81
CA ILE A 125 -17.01 17.83 -5.81
C ILE A 125 -15.49 17.65 -5.80
N ALA A 126 -15.02 16.42 -6.01
CA ALA A 126 -13.60 16.09 -6.14
C ALA A 126 -13.18 16.12 -7.62
N GLU A 127 -11.98 16.63 -7.88
CA GLU A 127 -11.32 16.47 -9.16
C GLU A 127 -10.64 15.10 -9.24
N LEU A 128 -10.33 14.63 -10.46
CA LEU A 128 -9.66 13.35 -10.66
C LEU A 128 -8.35 13.25 -9.87
N GLU A 129 -7.57 14.33 -9.80
CA GLU A 129 -6.33 14.39 -9.04
C GLU A 129 -6.54 14.12 -7.55
N GLU A 130 -7.61 14.65 -6.95
CA GLU A 130 -7.94 14.37 -5.55
C GLU A 130 -8.22 12.87 -5.36
N VAL A 131 -9.02 12.26 -6.24
CA VAL A 131 -9.35 10.83 -6.15
C VAL A 131 -8.10 9.96 -6.26
N LEU A 132 -7.26 10.23 -7.25
CA LEU A 132 -6.05 9.45 -7.53
C LEU A 132 -5.00 9.62 -6.42
N SER A 133 -4.76 10.85 -5.96
CA SER A 133 -3.79 11.13 -4.89
C SER A 133 -4.26 10.57 -3.55
N ALA A 134 -5.54 10.74 -3.20
CA ALA A 134 -6.11 10.20 -1.96
C ALA A 134 -6.03 8.67 -1.93
N MET A 135 -6.39 7.99 -3.03
CA MET A 135 -6.30 6.53 -3.13
C MET A 135 -4.87 6.02 -3.07
N SER A 136 -3.94 6.67 -3.77
CA SER A 136 -2.53 6.28 -3.77
C SER A 136 -1.88 6.48 -2.40
N TYR A 137 -2.15 7.62 -1.76
CA TYR A 137 -1.67 7.89 -0.41
C TYR A 137 -2.27 6.93 0.62
N PHE A 138 -3.57 6.67 0.53
CA PHE A 138 -4.23 5.69 1.40
C PHE A 138 -3.61 4.29 1.25
N ALA A 139 -3.28 3.86 0.03
CA ALA A 139 -2.57 2.61 -0.20
C ALA A 139 -1.18 2.60 0.47
N ASP A 140 -0.36 3.62 0.24
CA ASP A 140 0.97 3.76 0.88
C ASP A 140 0.88 3.69 2.41
N LEU A 141 -0.07 4.43 3.00
CA LEU A 141 -0.33 4.44 4.44
C LEU A 141 -0.68 3.03 4.95
N THR A 142 -1.60 2.34 4.28
CA THR A 142 -2.02 0.99 4.71
C THR A 142 -0.90 -0.03 4.61
N VAL A 143 -0.08 0.04 3.55
CA VAL A 143 1.10 -0.81 3.38
C VAL A 143 2.10 -0.56 4.51
N ARG A 144 2.39 0.70 4.86
CA ARG A 144 3.27 1.06 5.97
C ARG A 144 2.82 0.46 7.30
N HIS A 145 1.55 0.61 7.66
CA HIS A 145 1.07 0.08 8.94
C HIS A 145 0.95 -1.44 8.95
N ALA A 146 0.55 -2.06 7.84
CA ALA A 146 0.54 -3.52 7.71
C ALA A 146 1.96 -4.10 7.84
N TYR A 147 2.94 -3.48 7.20
CA TYR A 147 4.36 -3.80 7.32
C TYR A 147 4.85 -3.72 8.77
N ARG A 148 4.61 -2.58 9.44
CA ARG A 148 5.05 -2.37 10.83
C ARG A 148 4.44 -3.40 11.79
N ALA A 149 3.15 -3.72 11.66
CA ALA A 149 2.50 -4.73 12.49
C ALA A 149 3.05 -6.15 12.23
N ALA A 150 3.29 -6.50 10.96
CA ALA A 150 3.87 -7.78 10.60
C ALA A 150 5.33 -7.92 11.08
N MET A 151 6.12 -6.86 10.95
CA MET A 151 7.50 -6.76 11.42
C MET A 151 7.57 -6.95 12.94
N SER A 152 6.78 -6.18 13.70
CA SER A 152 6.70 -6.29 15.17
C SER A 152 6.44 -7.73 15.63
N GLN A 153 5.54 -8.46 14.96
CA GLN A 153 5.26 -9.85 15.34
C GLN A 153 6.41 -10.82 14.99
N LEU A 154 7.14 -10.59 13.88
CA LEU A 154 8.24 -11.47 13.46
C LEU A 154 9.48 -11.26 14.34
N ILE A 155 9.83 -10.02 14.66
CA ILE A 155 11.02 -9.72 15.48
C ILE A 155 10.92 -10.30 16.89
N LYS A 156 9.70 -10.40 17.44
CA LYS A 156 9.46 -11.08 18.72
C LYS A 156 9.89 -12.55 18.70
N ARG A 157 9.68 -13.24 17.58
CA ARG A 157 9.91 -14.68 17.44
C ARG A 157 11.31 -15.02 16.94
N HIS A 158 11.87 -14.17 16.09
CA HIS A 158 13.06 -14.48 15.31
C HIS A 158 14.22 -13.51 15.55
N GLY A 159 14.02 -12.41 16.27
CA GLY A 159 14.99 -11.32 16.33
C GLY A 159 14.90 -10.40 15.11
N LEU A 160 15.74 -9.38 15.09
CA LEU A 160 15.83 -8.38 14.04
C LEU A 160 16.63 -8.94 12.86
N PRO A 161 16.23 -8.65 11.61
CA PRO A 161 17.15 -8.78 10.48
C PRO A 161 18.23 -7.70 10.61
N ILE A 162 19.50 -8.09 10.70
CA ILE A 162 20.63 -7.19 10.93
C ILE A 162 21.53 -7.20 9.71
N ASP A 163 21.99 -6.02 9.30
CA ASP A 163 23.04 -5.91 8.29
C ASP A 163 24.36 -6.46 8.86
N PRO A 164 24.97 -7.49 8.25
CA PRO A 164 26.23 -8.04 8.73
C PRO A 164 27.40 -7.04 8.68
N GLU A 165 27.34 -6.01 7.82
CA GLU A 165 28.41 -5.02 7.69
C GLU A 165 28.27 -3.88 8.70
N THR A 166 27.06 -3.35 8.86
CA THR A 166 26.81 -2.15 9.69
C THR A 166 26.29 -2.48 11.09
N ASN A 167 25.83 -3.71 11.33
CA ASN A 167 25.16 -4.15 12.54
C ASN A 167 23.91 -3.33 12.89
N LEU A 168 23.26 -2.74 11.87
CA LEU A 168 22.02 -1.97 12.00
C LEU A 168 20.80 -2.79 11.54
N PRO A 169 19.59 -2.49 12.05
CA PRO A 169 18.37 -3.13 11.58
C PRO A 169 18.11 -2.88 10.09
N LEU A 170 17.75 -3.95 9.39
CA LEU A 170 17.34 -3.90 7.99
C LEU A 170 15.84 -3.67 7.86
N GLU A 171 15.47 -2.84 6.88
CA GLU A 171 14.09 -2.62 6.46
C GLU A 171 13.81 -3.42 5.18
N MET A 172 12.55 -3.79 4.95
CA MET A 172 12.12 -4.23 3.62
C MET A 172 11.97 -3.00 2.71
N LEU A 173 12.41 -3.12 1.46
CA LEU A 173 12.09 -2.16 0.42
C LEU A 173 10.81 -2.63 -0.28
N ILE A 174 9.70 -1.92 -0.05
CA ILE A 174 8.41 -2.23 -0.69
C ILE A 174 8.21 -1.26 -1.85
N LEU A 175 8.09 -1.80 -3.06
CA LEU A 175 7.87 -1.03 -4.27
C LEU A 175 6.40 -1.09 -4.67
N GLY A 176 5.75 0.07 -4.76
CA GLY A 176 4.50 0.22 -5.48
C GLY A 176 4.77 0.17 -6.97
N MET A 177 4.06 -0.70 -7.68
CA MET A 177 4.18 -0.86 -9.13
C MET A 177 2.94 -0.31 -9.84
N GLY A 178 3.01 -0.21 -11.18
CA GLY A 178 1.86 0.14 -12.00
C GLY A 178 1.19 1.46 -11.56
N LYS A 179 -0.12 1.41 -11.31
CA LYS A 179 -0.89 2.59 -10.90
C LYS A 179 -0.51 3.12 -9.52
N LEU A 180 -0.21 2.22 -8.58
CA LEU A 180 0.22 2.62 -7.23
C LEU A 180 1.58 3.32 -7.29
N GLY A 181 2.50 2.75 -8.07
CA GLY A 181 3.83 3.30 -8.28
C GLY A 181 3.79 4.66 -8.97
N GLY A 182 2.95 4.81 -9.99
CA GLY A 182 2.67 6.08 -10.68
C GLY A 182 1.76 7.06 -9.94
N GLN A 183 1.35 6.77 -8.70
CA GLN A 183 0.47 7.62 -7.88
C GLN A 183 -0.87 7.97 -8.55
N GLU A 184 -1.40 7.02 -9.33
CA GLU A 184 -2.64 7.13 -10.11
C GLU A 184 -3.60 5.98 -9.77
N LEU A 185 -3.60 5.54 -8.50
CA LEU A 185 -4.46 4.45 -8.04
C LEU A 185 -5.93 4.86 -8.09
N ASN A 186 -6.79 3.95 -8.55
CA ASN A 186 -8.24 4.15 -8.56
C ASN A 186 -8.93 3.27 -7.50
N VAL A 187 -10.20 3.55 -7.21
CA VAL A 187 -10.97 2.90 -6.13
C VAL A 187 -11.12 1.38 -6.26
N SER A 188 -10.97 0.84 -7.47
CA SER A 188 -11.16 -0.60 -7.76
C SER A 188 -9.86 -1.36 -8.00
N SER A 189 -8.72 -0.66 -8.06
CA SER A 189 -7.44 -1.26 -8.39
C SER A 189 -6.95 -2.18 -7.27
N ASP A 190 -6.38 -3.31 -7.68
CA ASP A 190 -5.47 -4.08 -6.84
C ASP A 190 -4.17 -3.26 -6.62
N ILE A 191 -3.42 -3.56 -5.56
CA ILE A 191 -2.11 -2.95 -5.32
C ILE A 191 -1.01 -3.93 -5.75
N ASP A 192 -0.26 -3.53 -6.77
CA ASP A 192 0.88 -4.29 -7.28
C ASP A 192 2.13 -3.96 -6.44
N LEU A 193 2.68 -4.95 -5.74
CA LEU A 193 3.85 -4.77 -4.88
C LEU A 193 5.01 -5.70 -5.27
N ILE A 194 6.23 -5.17 -5.24
CA ILE A 194 7.45 -5.98 -5.24
C ILE A 194 8.16 -5.76 -3.90
N MET A 195 8.62 -6.86 -3.30
CA MET A 195 9.25 -6.86 -1.99
C MET A 195 10.73 -7.20 -2.15
N LEU A 196 11.60 -6.26 -1.77
CA LEU A 196 13.03 -6.44 -1.81
C LEU A 196 13.61 -6.35 -0.40
N TYR A 197 14.74 -6.98 -0.18
CA TYR A 197 15.54 -6.80 1.03
C TYR A 197 16.99 -6.48 0.69
N PRO A 198 17.72 -5.77 1.56
CA PRO A 198 19.03 -5.24 1.19
C PRO A 198 20.08 -6.29 0.83
N CYS A 199 20.30 -7.27 1.71
CA CYS A 199 21.39 -8.23 1.60
C CYS A 199 21.04 -9.57 2.25
N GLU A 200 21.78 -10.62 1.88
CA GLU A 200 21.70 -11.92 2.53
C GLU A 200 22.26 -11.88 3.95
N GLY A 201 21.80 -12.80 4.80
CA GLY A 201 22.19 -12.84 6.20
C GLY A 201 21.19 -13.61 7.06
N GLN A 202 21.23 -13.36 8.36
CA GLN A 202 20.35 -13.99 9.33
C GLN A 202 19.89 -12.98 10.38
N THR A 203 18.75 -13.27 10.99
CA THR A 203 18.27 -12.51 12.13
C THR A 203 19.16 -12.68 13.37
N ASP A 204 19.13 -11.73 14.30
CA ASP A 204 19.90 -11.79 15.56
C ASP A 204 19.25 -12.63 16.66
N GLY A 205 18.21 -13.42 16.36
CA GLY A 205 17.41 -14.13 17.36
C GLY A 205 18.21 -14.98 18.34
N GLU A 206 19.31 -15.60 17.89
CA GLU A 206 20.18 -16.43 18.73
C GLU A 206 20.78 -15.65 19.92
N VAL A 207 21.09 -14.36 19.74
CA VAL A 207 21.61 -13.47 20.80
C VAL A 207 20.64 -13.38 21.98
N TYR A 208 19.35 -13.55 21.72
CA TYR A 208 18.27 -13.44 22.69
C TYR A 208 17.61 -14.78 23.02
N GLY A 209 18.27 -15.92 22.70
CA GLY A 209 17.73 -17.25 22.95
C GLY A 209 16.49 -17.60 22.11
N LYS A 210 16.30 -16.91 20.98
CA LYS A 210 15.21 -17.13 20.02
C LYS A 210 15.75 -17.86 18.79
N ARG A 211 14.85 -18.45 18.00
CA ARG A 211 15.23 -19.12 16.75
C ARG A 211 15.59 -18.08 15.70
N SER A 212 16.86 -17.99 15.35
CA SER A 212 17.30 -17.26 14.16
C SER A 212 16.85 -17.95 12.87
N ILE A 213 16.56 -17.15 11.84
CA ILE A 213 16.25 -17.57 10.48
C ILE A 213 16.98 -16.70 9.47
N SER A 214 17.14 -17.21 8.24
CA SER A 214 17.74 -16.46 7.14
C SER A 214 16.92 -15.22 6.77
N HIS A 215 17.57 -14.20 6.19
CA HIS A 215 16.90 -13.01 5.67
C HIS A 215 15.83 -13.38 4.63
N VAL A 216 16.13 -14.25 3.67
CA VAL A 216 15.15 -14.71 2.67
C VAL A 216 13.91 -15.32 3.33
N GLU A 217 14.08 -16.14 4.38
CA GLU A 217 12.94 -16.73 5.12
C GLU A 217 12.18 -15.64 5.89
N PHE A 218 12.88 -14.76 6.59
CA PHE A 218 12.29 -13.68 7.37
C PHE A 218 11.45 -12.74 6.51
N PHE A 219 12.03 -12.21 5.43
CA PHE A 219 11.38 -11.28 4.53
C PHE A 219 10.27 -11.95 3.71
N THR A 220 10.40 -13.24 3.36
CA THR A 220 9.29 -14.00 2.76
C THR A 220 8.09 -14.09 3.71
N LYS A 221 8.30 -14.40 4.98
CA LYS A 221 7.23 -14.42 5.99
C LYS A 221 6.64 -13.03 6.22
N LEU A 222 7.48 -12.00 6.18
CA LEU A 222 7.05 -10.61 6.32
C LEU A 222 6.14 -10.21 5.15
N THR A 223 6.52 -10.52 3.92
CA THR A 223 5.69 -10.31 2.72
C THR A 223 4.33 -10.99 2.85
N GLN A 224 4.30 -12.27 3.25
CA GLN A 224 3.05 -13.02 3.42
C GLN A 224 2.14 -12.36 4.47
N ARG A 225 2.69 -12.00 5.63
CA ARG A 225 1.91 -11.37 6.71
C ARG A 225 1.37 -10.00 6.31
N THR A 226 2.20 -9.16 5.67
CA THR A 226 1.79 -7.86 5.17
C THR A 226 0.67 -8.01 4.14
N ALA A 227 0.82 -8.91 3.16
CA ALA A 227 -0.21 -9.19 2.16
C ALA A 227 -1.51 -9.69 2.80
N ASN A 228 -1.43 -10.59 3.80
CA ASN A 228 -2.61 -11.10 4.52
C ASN A 228 -3.33 -9.99 5.32
N ILE A 229 -2.60 -9.10 5.99
CA ILE A 229 -3.20 -7.96 6.70
C ILE A 229 -4.06 -7.12 5.74
N LEU A 230 -3.54 -6.88 4.53
CA LEU A 230 -4.18 -6.07 3.50
C LEU A 230 -5.33 -6.80 2.80
N SER A 231 -5.15 -8.06 2.43
CA SER A 231 -6.02 -8.81 1.51
C SER A 231 -7.05 -9.71 2.18
N ASP A 232 -6.83 -10.14 3.43
CA ASP A 232 -7.72 -11.12 4.07
C ASP A 232 -9.17 -10.60 4.15
N GLN A 233 -10.13 -11.43 3.77
CA GLN A 233 -11.53 -11.12 3.97
C GLN A 233 -11.89 -11.33 5.45
N THR A 234 -12.31 -10.26 6.12
CA THR A 234 -12.83 -10.30 7.51
C THR A 234 -14.30 -9.87 7.51
N ALA A 235 -14.93 -9.81 8.69
CA ALA A 235 -16.27 -9.24 8.86
C ALA A 235 -16.36 -7.79 8.33
N ASP A 236 -15.28 -7.01 8.45
CA ASP A 236 -15.21 -5.62 7.98
C ASP A 236 -14.80 -5.48 6.51
N GLY A 237 -14.55 -6.60 5.82
CA GLY A 237 -14.05 -6.63 4.44
C GLY A 237 -12.54 -6.87 4.35
N TYR A 238 -11.91 -6.32 3.31
CA TYR A 238 -10.47 -6.30 3.07
C TYR A 238 -9.99 -4.86 2.85
N VAL A 239 -8.68 -4.59 2.95
CA VAL A 239 -8.09 -3.26 2.74
C VAL A 239 -7.74 -3.05 1.28
N PHE A 240 -6.96 -3.93 0.67
CA PHE A 240 -6.68 -3.97 -0.77
C PHE A 240 -6.41 -5.42 -1.16
N ARG A 241 -6.76 -5.81 -2.38
CA ARG A 241 -6.19 -7.05 -2.92
C ARG A 241 -4.76 -6.75 -3.32
N THR A 242 -3.84 -7.60 -2.87
CA THR A 242 -2.42 -7.44 -3.14
C THR A 242 -2.00 -8.38 -4.25
N ASP A 243 -1.41 -7.82 -5.30
CA ASP A 243 -0.80 -8.59 -6.39
C ASP A 243 0.72 -8.55 -6.25
N LEU A 244 1.33 -9.73 -6.18
CA LEU A 244 2.78 -9.92 -6.06
C LEU A 244 3.40 -10.51 -7.33
N ARG A 245 2.64 -10.63 -8.43
CA ARG A 245 3.07 -11.35 -9.64
C ARG A 245 4.08 -10.60 -10.50
N LEU A 246 4.25 -9.29 -10.30
CA LEU A 246 5.24 -8.48 -11.02
C LEU A 246 6.68 -8.67 -10.51
N ARG A 247 6.89 -9.46 -9.45
CA ARG A 247 8.23 -9.77 -8.94
C ARG A 247 9.06 -10.57 -9.96
N PRO A 248 10.40 -10.56 -9.85
CA PRO A 248 11.28 -11.36 -10.71
C PRO A 248 10.85 -12.82 -10.79
N ASP A 249 10.93 -13.44 -11.97
CA ASP A 249 10.45 -14.80 -12.26
C ASP A 249 8.95 -15.07 -12.01
N GLY A 250 8.17 -14.04 -11.67
CA GLY A 250 6.71 -14.10 -11.57
C GLY A 250 6.17 -14.96 -10.42
N GLY A 251 4.99 -15.56 -10.64
CA GLY A 251 4.19 -16.21 -9.60
C GLY A 251 4.81 -17.42 -8.89
N GLY A 252 5.82 -18.07 -9.49
CA GLY A 252 6.49 -19.26 -8.95
C GLY A 252 7.76 -18.98 -8.13
N SER A 253 8.20 -17.74 -8.07
CA SER A 253 9.46 -17.37 -7.42
C SER A 253 9.29 -16.96 -5.95
N ALA A 254 10.42 -16.75 -5.27
CA ALA A 254 10.46 -16.22 -3.91
C ALA A 254 9.63 -14.93 -3.81
N LEU A 255 8.92 -14.76 -2.68
CA LEU A 255 8.05 -13.60 -2.46
C LEU A 255 8.84 -12.32 -2.12
N ALA A 256 10.07 -12.47 -1.64
CA ALA A 256 11.01 -11.40 -1.36
C ALA A 256 12.36 -11.72 -2.01
N TRP A 257 13.03 -10.71 -2.55
CA TRP A 257 14.30 -10.84 -3.27
C TRP A 257 15.37 -9.93 -2.70
N SER A 258 16.62 -10.39 -2.64
CA SER A 258 17.75 -9.51 -2.31
C SER A 258 17.97 -8.49 -3.43
N LEU A 259 18.55 -7.33 -3.09
CA LEU A 259 18.98 -6.36 -4.11
C LEU A 259 20.00 -6.97 -5.08
N GLU A 260 20.89 -7.82 -4.57
CA GLU A 260 21.84 -8.58 -5.40
C GLU A 260 21.10 -9.52 -6.36
N GLY A 261 20.16 -10.33 -5.86
CA GLY A 261 19.35 -11.23 -6.69
C GLY A 261 18.54 -10.49 -7.75
N LEU A 262 17.97 -9.32 -7.41
CA LEU A 262 17.30 -8.46 -8.37
C LEU A 262 18.26 -7.96 -9.45
N ASN A 263 19.45 -7.48 -9.07
CA ASN A 263 20.45 -6.99 -10.01
C ASN A 263 20.85 -8.08 -11.00
N GLU A 264 21.14 -9.29 -10.50
CA GLU A 264 21.47 -10.42 -11.35
C GLU A 264 20.33 -10.77 -12.32
N TYR A 265 19.09 -10.78 -11.84
CA TYR A 265 17.92 -11.07 -12.67
C TYR A 265 17.75 -10.02 -13.78
N LEU A 266 17.76 -8.73 -13.44
CA LEU A 266 17.56 -7.66 -14.41
C LEU A 266 18.69 -7.61 -15.45
N LEU A 267 19.92 -7.94 -15.06
CA LEU A 267 21.07 -8.00 -15.97
C LEU A 267 21.01 -9.22 -16.92
N LYS A 268 20.68 -10.40 -16.41
CA LYS A 268 20.78 -11.66 -17.17
C LYS A 268 19.48 -12.03 -17.89
N GLN A 269 18.33 -11.71 -17.31
CA GLN A 269 17.01 -12.26 -17.70
C GLN A 269 15.93 -11.20 -17.93
N GLY A 270 16.20 -9.94 -17.56
CA GLY A 270 15.21 -8.86 -17.63
C GLY A 270 14.66 -8.64 -19.03
N ARG A 271 13.36 -8.84 -19.18
CA ARG A 271 12.63 -8.79 -20.45
C ARG A 271 12.26 -7.37 -20.85
N GLU A 272 12.04 -7.15 -22.13
CA GLU A 272 11.71 -5.82 -22.67
C GLU A 272 10.43 -5.23 -22.07
N TRP A 273 9.40 -6.05 -21.86
CA TRP A 273 8.15 -5.58 -21.24
C TRP A 273 8.35 -5.19 -19.77
N GLU A 274 9.27 -5.83 -19.05
CA GLU A 274 9.51 -5.53 -17.63
C GLU A 274 10.04 -4.11 -17.47
N ARG A 275 10.83 -3.60 -18.42
CA ARG A 275 11.35 -2.22 -18.39
C ARG A 275 10.22 -1.19 -18.25
N TYR A 276 9.07 -1.44 -18.88
CA TYR A 276 7.89 -0.59 -18.75
C TYR A 276 7.21 -0.72 -17.38
N ALA A 277 7.17 -1.92 -16.81
CA ALA A 277 6.65 -2.11 -15.46
C ALA A 277 7.53 -1.38 -14.44
N TRP A 278 8.85 -1.53 -14.55
CA TRP A 278 9.84 -0.90 -13.69
C TRP A 278 9.90 0.63 -13.84
N LEU A 279 9.43 1.21 -14.95
CA LEU A 279 9.30 2.66 -15.11
C LEU A 279 8.43 3.30 -14.03
N LYS A 280 7.38 2.59 -13.58
CA LYS A 280 6.48 3.06 -12.53
C LYS A 280 6.86 2.56 -11.15
N ALA A 281 7.95 1.81 -10.99
CA ALA A 281 8.36 1.32 -9.69
C ALA A 281 8.73 2.49 -8.77
N ARG A 282 8.05 2.59 -7.62
CA ARG A 282 8.30 3.63 -6.62
C ARG A 282 8.40 3.00 -5.24
N ALA A 283 9.47 3.32 -4.51
CA ALA A 283 9.60 2.91 -3.12
C ALA A 283 8.51 3.57 -2.26
N ILE A 284 7.80 2.75 -1.49
CA ILE A 284 6.85 3.19 -0.47
C ILE A 284 7.64 3.39 0.82
N ASP A 285 7.46 4.53 1.49
CA ASP A 285 8.12 4.81 2.76
C ASP A 285 7.52 3.95 3.88
N VAL A 286 8.29 2.96 4.33
CA VAL A 286 7.88 1.95 5.31
C VAL A 286 8.82 1.85 6.51
N LYS A 287 9.30 2.98 7.04
CA LYS A 287 10.25 2.98 8.15
C LYS A 287 9.70 2.34 9.45
N ALA A 288 10.44 1.40 10.03
CA ALA A 288 10.15 0.73 11.31
C ALA A 288 11.17 1.06 12.41
N PHE A 289 12.43 1.32 12.05
CA PHE A 289 13.53 1.57 12.99
C PHE A 289 14.14 2.94 12.74
N LYS A 290 14.44 3.71 13.80
CA LYS A 290 14.96 5.07 13.65
C LYS A 290 16.36 5.09 13.02
N ASN A 291 17.19 4.10 13.35
CA ASN A 291 18.59 3.98 12.93
C ASN A 291 18.80 3.08 11.70
N SER A 292 17.74 2.65 11.01
CA SER A 292 17.87 1.94 9.74
C SER A 292 18.48 2.83 8.65
N GLN A 293 19.10 2.20 7.66
CA GLN A 293 19.67 2.86 6.48
C GLN A 293 18.79 2.72 5.23
N ASP A 294 17.47 2.88 5.38
CA ASP A 294 16.50 2.70 4.29
C ASP A 294 16.83 3.53 3.04
N GLN A 295 17.21 4.81 3.21
CA GLN A 295 17.58 5.69 2.10
C GLN A 295 18.80 5.18 1.32
N TYR A 296 19.79 4.62 2.02
CA TYR A 296 20.98 4.07 1.38
C TYR A 296 20.61 2.91 0.45
N TYR A 297 19.77 1.98 0.92
CA TYR A 297 19.34 0.86 0.10
C TYR A 297 18.34 1.25 -1.00
N ILE A 298 17.52 2.29 -0.79
CA ILE A 298 16.70 2.87 -1.86
C ILE A 298 17.62 3.41 -2.97
N HIS A 299 18.72 4.09 -2.63
CA HIS A 299 19.71 4.53 -3.61
C HIS A 299 20.40 3.36 -4.33
N GLN A 300 20.71 2.27 -3.63
CA GLN A 300 21.22 1.05 -4.26
C GLN A 300 20.19 0.43 -5.22
N PHE A 301 18.93 0.34 -4.83
CA PHE A 301 17.85 -0.09 -5.72
C PHE A 301 17.78 0.78 -6.99
N LEU A 302 17.83 2.12 -6.83
CA LEU A 302 17.79 3.03 -7.97
C LEU A 302 19.00 2.89 -8.89
N SER A 303 20.18 2.54 -8.37
CA SER A 303 21.37 2.28 -9.19
C SER A 303 21.27 1.00 -10.00
N ILE A 304 20.45 0.04 -9.55
CA ILE A 304 20.12 -1.20 -10.29
C ILE A 304 19.00 -0.94 -11.31
N GLN A 305 17.91 -0.30 -10.89
CA GLN A 305 16.71 -0.10 -11.70
C GLN A 305 16.93 0.94 -12.82
N SER A 306 17.66 2.04 -12.55
CA SER A 306 17.78 3.13 -13.52
C SER A 306 18.48 2.72 -14.81
N PRO A 307 19.63 2.00 -14.80
CA PRO A 307 20.27 1.52 -16.01
C PRO A 307 19.43 0.46 -16.76
N PHE A 308 18.62 -0.31 -16.02
CA PHE A 308 17.69 -1.26 -16.63
C PHE A 308 16.53 -0.56 -17.34
N VAL A 309 15.95 0.49 -16.76
CA VAL A 309 14.82 1.20 -17.40
C VAL A 309 15.31 2.17 -18.49
N TYR A 310 16.30 3.01 -18.16
CA TYR A 310 16.78 4.10 -19.00
C TYR A 310 18.08 3.72 -19.69
N ARG A 311 17.97 2.93 -20.76
CA ARG A 311 19.14 2.55 -21.56
C ARG A 311 19.82 3.78 -22.16
N LYS A 312 21.15 3.78 -22.13
CA LYS A 312 21.96 4.81 -22.80
C LYS A 312 21.83 4.77 -24.33
N TYR A 313 21.59 3.59 -24.89
CA TYR A 313 21.44 3.36 -26.32
C TYR A 313 20.17 2.56 -26.59
N ILE A 314 19.44 2.94 -27.65
CA ILE A 314 18.26 2.23 -28.14
C ILE A 314 18.63 1.69 -29.52
N ASP A 315 18.66 0.36 -29.64
CA ASP A 315 18.89 -0.33 -30.91
C ASP A 315 17.57 -0.69 -31.61
N PHE A 316 17.68 -1.21 -32.83
CA PHE A 316 16.53 -1.61 -33.64
C PHE A 316 15.71 -2.73 -32.99
N ASP A 317 16.36 -3.68 -32.31
CA ASP A 317 15.70 -4.81 -31.65
C ASP A 317 14.85 -4.34 -30.47
N SER A 318 15.37 -3.38 -29.69
CA SER A 318 14.64 -2.71 -28.61
C SER A 318 13.36 -2.07 -29.16
N LEU A 319 13.46 -1.27 -30.23
CA LEU A 319 12.31 -0.60 -30.86
C LEU A 319 11.30 -1.60 -31.43
N ALA A 320 11.76 -2.69 -32.04
CA ALA A 320 10.90 -3.75 -32.55
C ALA A 320 10.12 -4.40 -31.40
N ALA A 321 10.79 -4.72 -30.28
CA ALA A 321 10.14 -5.28 -29.10
C ALA A 321 9.08 -4.35 -28.50
N LEU A 322 9.30 -3.03 -28.51
CA LEU A 322 8.29 -2.05 -28.07
C LEU A 322 7.04 -2.09 -28.95
N ARG A 323 7.21 -2.23 -30.28
CA ARG A 323 6.10 -2.32 -31.23
C ARG A 323 5.31 -3.61 -31.03
N THR A 324 6.00 -4.75 -30.93
CA THR A 324 5.37 -6.05 -30.67
C THR A 324 4.58 -6.05 -29.36
N LEU A 325 5.15 -5.49 -28.28
CA LEU A 325 4.43 -5.38 -27.01
C LEU A 325 3.16 -4.53 -27.14
N ARG A 326 3.24 -3.39 -27.84
CA ARG A 326 2.09 -2.52 -28.09
C ARG A 326 0.98 -3.24 -28.87
N GLU A 327 1.36 -4.03 -29.87
CA GLU A 327 0.43 -4.83 -30.67
C GLU A 327 -0.25 -5.90 -29.81
N GLN A 328 0.51 -6.66 -29.02
CA GLN A 328 -0.03 -7.66 -28.09
C GLN A 328 -1.02 -7.06 -27.10
N ILE A 329 -0.69 -5.92 -26.48
CA ILE A 329 -1.61 -5.21 -25.56
C ILE A 329 -2.92 -4.83 -26.26
N ARG A 330 -2.83 -4.39 -27.53
CA ARG A 330 -4.00 -3.97 -28.31
C ARG A 330 -4.89 -5.17 -28.67
N GLU A 331 -4.29 -6.29 -29.06
CA GLU A 331 -5.00 -7.52 -29.37
C GLU A 331 -5.73 -8.09 -28.14
N ASP A 332 -5.03 -8.19 -27.01
CA ASP A 332 -5.61 -8.60 -25.73
C ASP A 332 -6.80 -7.71 -25.32
N TRP A 333 -6.66 -6.40 -25.49
CA TRP A 333 -7.73 -5.46 -25.19
C TRP A 333 -8.94 -5.66 -26.10
N ASN A 334 -8.73 -5.83 -27.41
CA ASN A 334 -9.80 -6.09 -28.37
C ASN A 334 -10.54 -7.39 -28.04
N GLN A 335 -9.82 -8.47 -27.70
CA GLN A 335 -10.43 -9.74 -27.30
C GLN A 335 -11.29 -9.59 -26.04
N ARG A 336 -10.79 -8.87 -25.02
CA ARG A 336 -11.56 -8.60 -23.79
C ARG A 336 -12.78 -7.72 -24.04
N ALA A 337 -12.68 -6.73 -24.93
CA ALA A 337 -13.79 -5.85 -25.30
C ALA A 337 -14.89 -6.63 -26.04
N GLN A 338 -14.51 -7.49 -26.99
CA GLN A 338 -15.45 -8.39 -27.69
C GLN A 338 -16.14 -9.36 -26.73
N SER A 339 -15.38 -9.96 -25.81
CA SER A 339 -15.91 -10.88 -24.80
C SER A 339 -16.94 -10.20 -23.87
N ARG A 340 -16.70 -8.94 -23.47
CA ARG A 340 -17.65 -8.15 -22.68
C ARG A 340 -18.90 -7.77 -23.48
N SER A 341 -18.73 -7.35 -24.73
CA SER A 341 -19.85 -7.01 -25.61
C SER A 341 -20.79 -8.20 -25.86
N LEU A 342 -20.24 -9.41 -25.96
CA LEU A 342 -21.02 -10.64 -26.11
C LEU A 342 -21.87 -10.95 -24.86
N LEU A 343 -21.31 -10.73 -23.66
CA LEU A 343 -22.03 -10.91 -22.40
C LEU A 343 -23.14 -9.87 -22.20
N ASP A 344 -22.94 -8.63 -22.63
CA ASP A 344 -23.96 -7.58 -22.58
C ASP A 344 -25.06 -7.77 -23.64
N SER A 345 -24.76 -8.42 -24.77
CA SER A 345 -25.77 -8.76 -25.80
C SER A 345 -26.66 -9.97 -25.45
N GLN A 346 -26.35 -10.69 -24.37
CA GLN A 346 -27.10 -11.85 -23.87
C GLN A 346 -27.94 -11.55 -22.61
N ARG A 347 -27.97 -10.30 -22.15
CA ARG A 347 -28.87 -9.78 -21.11
C ARG A 347 -29.93 -8.90 -21.73
#